data_AF-A0AAN8FB54-F1
#
_entry.id   AF-A0AAN8FB54-F1
#
_cell.length_a   1.000
_cell.length_b   1.000
_cell.length_c   1.000
_cell.angle_alpha   90.00
_cell.angle_beta   90.00
_cell.angle_gamma   90.00
#
_symmetry.space_group_name_H-M   'P 1'
#
loop_
_entity.id
_entity.type
_entity.pdbx_description
1 polymer ?
#
loop_
_entity_poly.entity_id
_entity_poly.type
_entity_poly.pdbx_seq_one_letter_code
_entity_poly.pdbx_strand_id
1 'polypeptide(L)' 'MQKYLEKTGEIKFEKIFNQKLGFLLLKDFAENIAENACPQIKFYEA' A
#
# COMPACT_ATOMS: atom_id res chain seq x y z
N MET A 1 -2.45 -15.68 -6.85
CA MET A 1 -3.20 -14.94 -5.81
C MET A 1 -3.85 -13.66 -6.32
N GLN A 2 -3.18 -12.86 -7.18
CA GLN A 2 -3.74 -11.60 -7.70
C GLN A 2 -5.13 -11.76 -8.36
N LYS A 3 -5.30 -12.69 -9.31
CA LYS A 3 -6.59 -12.96 -9.97
C LYS A 3 -7.72 -13.39 -9.02
N TYR A 4 -7.40 -13.94 -7.85
CA TYR A 4 -8.40 -14.30 -6.83
C TYR A 4 -8.82 -13.07 -6.03
N LEU A 5 -7.85 -12.26 -5.58
CA LEU A 5 -8.09 -11.02 -4.85
C LEU A 5 -8.80 -9.96 -5.71
N GLU A 6 -8.56 -9.96 -7.01
CA GLU A 6 -9.28 -9.12 -7.98
C GLU A 6 -10.76 -9.52 -8.07
N LYS A 7 -11.04 -10.84 -8.11
CA LYS A 7 -12.42 -11.37 -8.11
C LYS A 7 -13.15 -11.14 -6.79
N THR A 8 -12.47 -11.20 -5.65
CA THR A 8 -13.07 -10.88 -4.33
C THR A 8 -13.14 -9.38 -4.06
N GLY A 9 -12.54 -8.54 -4.92
CA GLY A 9 -12.54 -7.08 -4.77
C GLY A 9 -11.64 -6.57 -3.64
N GLU A 10 -10.65 -7.38 -3.22
CA GLU A 10 -9.70 -7.06 -2.17
C GLU A 10 -8.51 -6.24 -2.66
N ILE A 11 -8.27 -6.18 -3.98
CA ILE A 11 -7.27 -5.28 -4.58
C ILE A 11 -7.86 -3.87 -4.70
N LYS A 12 -8.09 -3.24 -3.55
CA LYS A 12 -8.46 -1.83 -3.44
C LYS A 12 -7.52 -1.15 -2.47
N PHE A 13 -7.19 0.12 -2.74
CA PHE A 13 -6.29 0.89 -1.88
C PHE A 13 -6.71 0.83 -0.42
N GLU A 14 -7.97 1.11 -0.11
CA GLU A 14 -8.51 1.08 1.26
C GLU A 14 -8.34 -0.28 1.95
N LYS A 15 -8.48 -1.38 1.20
CA LYS A 15 -8.36 -2.75 1.73
C LYS A 15 -6.91 -3.11 2.02
N ILE A 16 -6.01 -2.79 1.10
CA ILE A 16 -4.57 -3.05 1.24
C ILE A 16 -3.98 -2.13 2.32
N PHE A 17 -4.39 -0.87 2.36
CA PHE A 17 -3.91 0.13 3.31
C PHE A 17 -4.35 -0.16 4.75
N ASN A 18 -5.57 -0.69 4.93
CA ASN A 18 -6.05 -1.11 6.26
C ASN A 18 -5.45 -2.46 6.72
N GLN A 19 -4.76 -3.20 5.86
CA GLN A 19 -4.02 -4.40 6.26
C GLN A 19 -2.61 -4.00 6.72
N LYS A 20 -2.20 -4.45 7.91
CA LYS A 20 -0.86 -4.15 8.45
C LYS A 20 0.27 -4.52 7.49
N LEU A 21 0.18 -5.69 6.84
CA LEU A 21 1.17 -6.14 5.87
C LEU A 21 1.10 -5.34 4.55
N GLY A 22 -0.11 -5.00 4.10
CA GLY A 22 -0.31 -4.20 2.89
C GLY A 22 0.22 -2.78 3.03
N PHE A 23 0.01 -2.16 4.20
CA PHE A 23 0.60 -0.87 4.54
C PHE A 23 2.14 -0.91 4.53
N LEU A 24 2.75 -1.91 5.18
CA LEU A 24 4.22 -2.04 5.21
C LEU A 24 4.82 -2.20 3.81
N LEU A 25 4.20 -3.00 2.95
CA LEU A 25 4.64 -3.17 1.55
C LEU A 25 4.47 -1.88 0.74
N LEU A 26 3.38 -1.14 0.97
CA LEU A 26 3.13 0.12 0.27
C LEU A 26 4.09 1.22 0.72
N LYS A 27 4.45 1.24 2.00
CA LYS A 27 5.49 2.11 2.55
C LYS A 27 6.86 1.78 1.96
N ASP A 28 7.25 0.50 1.97
CA ASP A 28 8.52 0.04 1.41
C ASP A 28 8.64 0.43 -0.07
N PHE A 29 7.56 0.25 -0.84
CA PHE A 29 7.50 0.72 -2.21
C PHE A 29 7.68 2.23 -2.33
N ALA A 30 7.00 3.02 -1.50
CA ALA A 30 7.08 4.47 -1.56
C ALA A 30 8.42 5.05 -1.07
N GLU A 31 9.15 4.34 -0.22
CA GLU A 31 10.44 4.77 0.31
C GLU A 31 11.63 4.30 -0.55
N ASN A 32 11.54 3.09 -1.11
CA ASN A 32 12.68 2.45 -1.78
C ASN A 32 12.54 2.34 -3.31
N ILE A 33 11.34 2.43 -3.86
CA ILE A 33 11.08 2.21 -5.30
C ILE A 33 10.51 3.45 -5.99
N ALA A 34 9.68 4.24 -5.31
CA ALA A 34 9.10 5.44 -5.89
C ALA A 34 10.18 6.52 -6.16
N GLU A 35 10.32 6.93 -7.42
CA GLU A 35 11.23 8.02 -7.82
C GLU A 35 10.88 9.36 -7.16
N ASN A 36 9.60 9.57 -6.84
CA ASN A 36 9.12 10.75 -6.17
C ASN A 36 8.86 10.44 -4.70
N ALA A 37 9.44 11.24 -3.80
CA ALA A 37 9.15 11.16 -2.38
C ALA A 37 7.64 11.29 -2.15
N CYS A 38 7.08 10.37 -1.36
CA CYS A 38 5.68 10.41 -0.93
C CYS A 38 5.58 10.96 0.50
N PRO A 39 5.60 12.29 0.71
CA PRO A 39 5.51 12.89 2.05
C PRO A 39 4.19 12.57 2.76
N GLN A 40 3.16 12.17 2.02
CA GLN A 40 1.85 11.80 2.55
C GLN A 40 1.93 10.58 3.47
N ILE A 41 2.77 9.59 3.14
CA ILE A 41 2.97 8.40 3.99
C ILE A 41 3.69 8.77 5.27
N LYS A 42 4.71 9.64 5.18
CA LYS A 42 5.42 10.16 6.36
C LYS A 42 4.52 10.98 7.27
N PHE A 43 3.58 11.75 6.70
CA PHE A 43 2.59 12.51 7.47
C PHE A 43 1.56 11.60 8.14
N TYR A 44 1.16 10.49 7.50
CA TYR A 44 0.22 9.54 8.08
C TYR A 44 0.79 8.78 9.30
N GLU A 45 2.11 8.59 9.37
CA GLU A 45 2.77 7.97 10.52
C GLU A 45 3.12 8.95 11.66
N ALA A 46 3.10 10.26 11.40
CA ALA A 46 3.47 11.31 12.36
C ALA A 46 2.32 11.63 13.34
#